data_AF-A0A931MCD1-F1
#
_entry.id   AF-A0A931MCD1-F1
#
_cell.length_a   1.000
_cell.length_b   1.000
_cell.length_c   1.000
_cell.angle_alpha   90.00
_cell.angle_beta   90.00
_cell.angle_gamma   90.00
#
_symmetry.space_group_name_H-M   'P 1'
#
loop_
_entity.id
_entity.type
_entity.pdbx_description
1 polymer ?
#
loop_
_entity_poly.entity_id
_entity_poly.type
_entity_poly.pdbx_seq_one_letter_code
_entity_poly.pdbx_strand_id
1 'polypeptide(L)'
;MKRRITILLFLLSALNCYAHTITTGPAVSIKKAIASAKDGDTVIITKGLYKEGNIVIQKSIAIIGQNNPVLDGENKYEIFTVSGKNITIKGISFQNSGYSAMNDYASIKVIDASNITIENNTIYNAYFAIHLSNTSYAVVRNNSIKGNPKSEQLTGNGIHLWKSNHALIENNHIQGHRDGIYFEFVTFSTVKKNFSELNIRYGIHFMFSNDDTYLNNTFLNNGAGVAVMYSKKVIMQGNRFEQNWGPSAYGILLKDISDSYISGNTFFKNTVALHLEGTSRIEINKNIFKENGWAVKIQASCNDNNFHENNFIQNSFDVGTNG
;
A
#
# COMPACT_ATOMS: atom_id res chain seq x y z
N MET A 1 -51.36 3.57 -54.63
CA MET A 1 -50.75 4.06 -53.37
C MET A 1 -49.23 3.89 -53.43
N LYS A 2 -48.47 4.99 -53.59
CA LYS A 2 -47.00 4.97 -53.60
C LYS A 2 -46.49 5.09 -52.16
N ARG A 3 -46.00 3.99 -51.56
CA ARG A 3 -45.32 4.01 -50.27
C ARG A 3 -43.90 4.54 -50.47
N ARG A 4 -43.63 5.77 -50.02
CA ARG A 4 -42.26 6.30 -49.89
C ARG A 4 -41.65 5.72 -48.62
N ILE A 5 -40.61 4.90 -48.77
CA ILE A 5 -39.78 4.42 -47.68
C ILE A 5 -38.72 5.50 -47.45
N THR A 6 -38.87 6.27 -46.38
CA THR A 6 -37.86 7.22 -45.93
C THR A 6 -36.80 6.46 -45.16
N ILE A 7 -35.65 6.20 -45.79
CA ILE A 7 -34.47 5.63 -45.12
C ILE A 7 -33.83 6.75 -44.30
N LEU A 8 -33.94 6.65 -42.98
CA LEU A 8 -33.29 7.54 -42.03
C LEU A 8 -31.80 7.13 -41.95
N LEU A 9 -30.92 7.87 -42.62
CA LEU A 9 -29.48 7.70 -42.52
C LEU A 9 -29.02 8.16 -41.12
N PHE A 10 -28.77 7.21 -40.22
CA PHE A 10 -28.05 7.49 -38.97
C PHE A 10 -26.58 7.75 -39.31
N LEU A 11 -26.19 9.02 -39.39
CA LEU A 11 -24.78 9.41 -39.39
C LEU A 11 -24.18 9.05 -38.03
N LEU A 12 -23.50 7.89 -37.96
CA LEU A 12 -22.52 7.64 -36.90
C LEU A 12 -21.39 8.65 -37.09
N SER A 13 -21.43 9.77 -36.36
CA SER A 13 -20.25 10.59 -36.16
C SER A 13 -19.25 9.77 -35.34
N ALA A 14 -18.26 9.19 -36.01
CA ALA A 14 -17.08 8.65 -35.36
C ALA A 14 -16.37 9.82 -34.66
N LEU A 15 -16.64 9.99 -33.35
CA LEU A 15 -15.86 10.87 -32.51
C LEU A 15 -14.45 10.27 -32.44
N ASN A 16 -13.55 10.80 -33.25
CA ASN A 16 -12.14 10.46 -33.14
C ASN A 16 -11.64 10.93 -31.77
N CYS A 17 -11.52 10.01 -30.82
CA CYS A 17 -10.92 10.27 -29.53
C CYS A 17 -9.39 10.16 -29.72
N TYR A 18 -8.75 11.27 -30.07
CA TYR A 18 -7.27 11.33 -30.11
C TYR A 18 -6.78 11.65 -28.69
N ALA A 19 -6.07 10.71 -28.08
CA ALA A 19 -5.30 10.98 -26.87
C ALA A 19 -4.09 11.85 -27.25
N HIS A 20 -4.04 13.07 -26.75
CA HIS A 20 -2.92 13.98 -26.99
C HIS A 20 -1.84 13.80 -25.93
N THR A 21 -0.58 14.02 -26.35
CA THR A 21 0.56 14.06 -25.44
C THR A 21 1.00 15.51 -25.23
N ILE A 22 0.98 15.96 -23.98
CA ILE A 22 1.40 17.30 -23.56
C ILE A 22 2.71 17.14 -22.81
N THR A 23 3.80 17.72 -23.33
CA THR A 23 5.11 17.66 -22.68
C THR A 23 5.37 18.94 -21.91
N THR A 24 5.81 18.80 -20.65
CA THR A 24 6.18 19.91 -19.78
C THR A 24 7.60 19.72 -19.23
N GLY A 25 8.31 20.84 -19.08
CA GLY A 25 9.66 20.90 -18.53
C GLY A 25 9.74 21.98 -17.44
N PRO A 26 10.88 22.22 -16.78
CA PRO A 26 10.96 23.18 -15.67
C PRO A 26 10.53 24.61 -16.00
N ALA A 27 10.60 25.02 -17.27
CA ALA A 27 10.14 26.32 -17.76
C ALA A 27 8.60 26.41 -17.92
N VAL A 28 7.90 25.27 -17.95
CA VAL A 28 6.46 25.15 -18.13
C VAL A 28 5.87 24.45 -16.91
N SER A 29 4.93 25.12 -16.24
CA SER A 29 4.29 24.59 -15.05
C SER A 29 3.52 23.29 -15.35
N ILE A 30 3.70 22.29 -14.51
CA ILE A 30 2.93 21.03 -14.52
C ILE A 30 1.44 21.33 -14.37
N LYS A 31 1.07 22.27 -13.48
CA LYS A 31 -0.33 22.71 -13.31
C LYS A 31 -0.94 23.21 -14.61
N LYS A 32 -0.19 23.99 -15.39
CA LYS A 32 -0.66 24.48 -16.70
C LYS A 32 -0.85 23.34 -17.70
N ALA A 33 0.09 22.39 -17.76
CA ALA A 33 -0.02 21.23 -18.63
C ALA A 33 -1.24 20.35 -18.28
N ILE A 34 -1.49 20.11 -16.99
CA ILE A 34 -2.69 19.40 -16.51
C ILE A 34 -3.97 20.19 -16.81
N ALA A 35 -3.93 21.52 -16.68
CA ALA A 35 -5.07 22.38 -17.00
C ALA A 35 -5.45 22.31 -18.49
N SER A 36 -4.47 22.21 -19.39
CA SER A 36 -4.73 22.09 -20.84
C SER A 36 -5.06 20.67 -21.32
N ALA A 37 -4.72 19.64 -20.55
CA ALA A 37 -5.09 18.26 -20.84
C ALA A 37 -6.62 18.03 -20.82
N LYS A 38 -7.08 17.09 -21.62
CA LYS A 38 -8.44 16.53 -21.63
C LYS A 38 -8.40 15.08 -21.15
N ASP A 39 -9.56 14.53 -20.82
CA ASP A 39 -9.67 13.11 -20.49
C ASP A 39 -9.13 12.24 -21.64
N GLY A 40 -8.31 11.25 -21.31
CA GLY A 40 -7.58 10.39 -22.24
C GLY A 40 -6.16 10.87 -22.57
N ASP A 41 -5.82 12.13 -22.27
CA ASP A 41 -4.49 12.67 -22.59
C ASP A 41 -3.38 12.13 -21.67
N THR A 42 -2.14 12.30 -22.13
CA THR A 42 -0.93 12.04 -21.36
C THR A 42 -0.14 13.32 -21.14
N VAL A 43 0.22 13.62 -19.90
CA VAL A 43 1.14 14.69 -19.51
C VAL A 43 2.51 14.09 -19.23
N ILE A 44 3.50 14.40 -20.07
CA ILE A 44 4.90 14.00 -19.87
C ILE A 44 5.63 15.09 -19.11
N ILE A 45 6.18 14.76 -17.94
CA ILE A 45 7.03 15.64 -17.13
C ILE A 45 8.48 15.27 -17.39
N THR A 46 9.21 16.14 -18.08
CA THR A 46 10.63 15.93 -18.38
C THR A 46 11.50 16.25 -17.16
N LYS A 47 12.72 15.69 -17.14
CA LYS A 47 13.73 15.89 -16.09
C LYS A 47 13.80 17.33 -15.59
N GLY A 48 13.82 17.49 -14.28
CA GLY A 48 13.99 18.78 -13.61
C GLY A 48 13.51 18.75 -12.16
N LEU A 49 13.67 19.88 -11.47
CA LEU A 49 13.15 20.09 -10.12
C LEU A 49 11.94 21.01 -10.19
N TYR A 50 10.82 20.58 -9.63
CA TYR A 50 9.53 21.27 -9.67
C TYR A 50 9.06 21.59 -8.25
N LYS A 51 8.85 22.87 -7.98
CA LYS A 51 8.41 23.43 -6.70
C LYS A 51 7.09 24.18 -6.89
N GLU A 52 6.05 23.44 -7.21
CA GLU A 52 4.74 24.03 -7.56
C GLU A 52 3.72 23.94 -6.40
N GLY A 53 4.15 23.47 -5.23
CA GLY A 53 3.25 23.13 -4.12
C GLY A 53 2.29 22.02 -4.51
N ASN A 54 1.05 22.11 -4.04
CA ASN A 54 0.04 21.10 -4.34
C ASN A 54 -0.48 21.18 -5.78
N ILE A 55 -0.49 20.04 -6.47
CA ILE A 55 -1.00 19.86 -7.83
C ILE A 55 -2.22 18.93 -7.77
N VAL A 56 -3.36 19.43 -8.23
CA VAL A 56 -4.63 18.71 -8.19
C VAL A 56 -4.90 18.03 -9.53
N ILE A 57 -5.27 16.75 -9.50
CA ILE A 57 -5.50 15.91 -10.68
C ILE A 57 -6.90 15.29 -10.57
N GLN A 58 -7.80 15.69 -11.46
CA GLN A 58 -9.20 15.24 -11.46
C GLN A 58 -9.65 14.66 -12.80
N LYS A 59 -8.85 14.87 -13.85
CA LYS A 59 -9.12 14.40 -15.21
C LYS A 59 -8.61 12.98 -15.38
N SER A 60 -9.26 12.20 -16.23
CA SER A 60 -8.86 10.82 -16.55
C SER A 60 -7.60 10.83 -17.44
N ILE A 61 -6.42 11.05 -16.86
CA ILE A 61 -5.17 11.26 -17.61
C ILE A 61 -4.01 10.42 -17.08
N ALA A 62 -3.00 10.23 -17.92
CA ALA A 62 -1.71 9.69 -17.49
C ALA A 62 -0.70 10.81 -17.23
N ILE A 63 0.02 10.75 -16.13
CA ILE A 63 1.10 11.66 -15.77
C ILE A 63 2.38 10.83 -15.68
N ILE A 64 3.29 11.07 -16.61
CA ILE A 64 4.47 10.22 -16.82
C ILE A 64 5.73 11.06 -16.69
N GLY A 65 6.58 10.73 -15.73
CA GLY A 65 7.92 11.28 -15.61
C GLY A 65 8.87 10.65 -16.62
N GLN A 66 9.61 11.50 -17.33
CA GLN A 66 10.67 11.11 -18.25
C GLN A 66 12.02 11.55 -17.70
N ASN A 67 12.94 10.60 -17.53
CA ASN A 67 14.28 10.81 -16.96
C ASN A 67 14.25 11.33 -15.51
N ASN A 68 13.36 10.76 -14.68
CA ASN A 68 13.21 11.00 -13.24
C ASN A 68 13.09 12.50 -12.85
N PRO A 69 12.00 13.19 -13.26
CA PRO A 69 11.69 14.51 -12.71
C PRO A 69 11.46 14.43 -11.19
N VAL A 70 11.83 15.50 -10.49
CA VAL A 70 11.70 15.61 -9.04
C VAL A 70 10.64 16.66 -8.71
N LEU A 71 9.56 16.26 -8.05
CA LEU A 71 8.59 17.15 -7.45
C LEU A 71 8.87 17.30 -5.96
N ASP A 72 9.07 18.53 -5.51
CA ASP A 72 9.48 18.85 -4.15
C ASP A 72 8.34 19.57 -3.41
N GLY A 73 7.88 18.98 -2.31
CA GLY A 73 6.85 19.55 -1.43
C GLY A 73 7.40 20.58 -0.44
N GLU A 74 8.71 20.82 -0.43
CA GLU A 74 9.41 21.81 0.40
C GLU A 74 9.17 21.65 1.91
N ASN A 75 8.88 20.43 2.36
CA ASN A 75 8.44 20.07 3.71
C ASN A 75 7.17 20.83 4.16
N LYS A 76 6.40 21.36 3.21
CA LYS A 76 5.25 22.22 3.48
C LYS A 76 3.97 21.74 2.83
N TYR A 77 4.06 21.15 1.64
CA TYR A 77 2.92 20.85 0.80
C TYR A 77 2.72 19.35 0.64
N GLU A 78 1.45 18.95 0.58
CA GLU A 78 1.06 17.77 -0.17
C GLU A 78 1.37 17.99 -1.64
N ILE A 79 2.02 17.03 -2.31
CA ILE A 79 2.52 17.25 -3.67
C ILE A 79 1.40 17.01 -4.67
N PHE A 80 0.85 15.79 -4.70
CA PHE A 80 -0.30 15.44 -5.56
C PHE A 80 -1.56 15.19 -4.74
N THR A 81 -2.66 15.82 -5.15
CA THR A 81 -4.02 15.45 -4.72
C THR A 81 -4.78 14.93 -5.94
N VAL A 82 -5.20 13.68 -5.87
CA VAL A 82 -5.83 12.94 -6.96
C VAL A 82 -7.25 12.58 -6.57
N SER A 83 -8.21 12.85 -7.46
CA SER A 83 -9.58 12.34 -7.32
C SER A 83 -10.16 12.00 -8.69
N GLY A 84 -11.25 11.24 -8.73
CA GLY A 84 -11.87 10.81 -9.99
C GLY A 84 -11.43 9.41 -10.43
N LYS A 85 -11.30 9.17 -11.74
CA LYS A 85 -11.12 7.80 -12.26
C LYS A 85 -10.10 7.69 -13.38
N ASN A 86 -9.54 6.50 -13.55
CA ASN A 86 -8.65 6.16 -14.68
C ASN A 86 -7.43 7.09 -14.77
N ILE A 87 -6.73 7.26 -13.64
CA ILE A 87 -5.57 8.15 -13.54
C ILE A 87 -4.31 7.31 -13.33
N THR A 88 -3.26 7.63 -14.08
CA THR A 88 -1.95 6.98 -13.93
C THR A 88 -0.90 7.99 -13.49
N ILE A 89 -0.10 7.65 -12.49
CA ILE A 89 1.06 8.41 -12.02
C ILE A 89 2.28 7.50 -12.08
N LYS A 90 3.24 7.85 -12.94
CA LYS A 90 4.35 6.96 -13.27
C LYS A 90 5.68 7.66 -13.40
N GLY A 91 6.75 7.04 -12.89
CA GLY A 91 8.12 7.44 -13.23
C GLY A 91 8.57 8.79 -12.64
N ILE A 92 7.98 9.21 -11.54
CA ILE A 92 8.24 10.51 -10.90
C ILE A 92 8.96 10.30 -9.57
N SER A 93 9.91 11.17 -9.26
CA SER A 93 10.50 11.28 -7.94
C SER A 93 9.77 12.34 -7.12
N PHE A 94 9.31 11.99 -5.93
CA PHE A 94 8.68 12.89 -4.98
C PHE A 94 9.60 13.06 -3.77
N GLN A 95 9.74 14.29 -3.27
CA GLN A 95 10.52 14.54 -2.07
C GLN A 95 9.91 15.59 -1.15
N ASN A 96 10.22 15.46 0.15
CA ASN A 96 9.95 16.47 1.18
C ASN A 96 8.46 16.86 1.22
N SER A 97 7.54 15.89 1.33
CA SER A 97 6.13 16.23 1.55
C SER A 97 5.96 16.98 2.87
N GLY A 98 4.90 17.78 2.98
CA GLY A 98 4.54 18.44 4.23
C GLY A 98 4.34 17.46 5.39
N TYR A 99 4.51 17.97 6.61
CA TYR A 99 4.08 17.36 7.86
C TYR A 99 3.01 18.24 8.52
N SER A 100 1.99 17.63 9.11
CA SER A 100 1.02 18.33 9.96
C SER A 100 0.47 17.38 11.01
N ALA A 101 0.25 17.89 12.22
CA ALA A 101 -0.44 17.15 13.28
C ALA A 101 -1.97 17.07 13.06
N MET A 102 -2.51 17.93 12.19
CA MET A 102 -3.95 17.99 11.91
C MET A 102 -4.32 17.44 10.52
N ASN A 103 -3.39 17.47 9.57
CA ASN A 103 -3.64 17.08 8.18
C ASN A 103 -2.68 15.96 7.79
N ASP A 104 -3.22 14.90 7.18
CA ASP A 104 -2.43 13.77 6.69
C ASP A 104 -1.75 14.09 5.35
N TYR A 105 -0.79 15.01 5.33
CA TYR A 105 -0.09 15.36 4.09
C TYR A 105 0.65 14.16 3.50
N ALA A 106 0.53 14.00 2.18
CA ALA A 106 1.19 12.93 1.44
C ALA A 106 2.01 13.43 0.25
N SER A 107 2.93 12.61 -0.26
CA SER A 107 3.48 12.84 -1.60
C SER A 107 2.41 12.62 -2.66
N ILE A 108 1.63 11.55 -2.54
CA ILE A 108 0.47 11.28 -3.40
C ILE A 108 -0.73 10.96 -2.52
N LYS A 109 -1.68 11.89 -2.44
CA LYS A 109 -2.98 11.64 -1.81
C LYS A 109 -4.02 11.37 -2.89
N VAL A 110 -4.76 10.29 -2.72
CA VAL A 110 -5.90 9.90 -3.55
C VAL A 110 -7.14 9.90 -2.67
N ILE A 111 -8.20 10.57 -3.11
CA ILE A 111 -9.45 10.72 -2.37
C ILE A 111 -10.62 10.50 -3.34
N ASP A 112 -11.59 9.68 -2.94
CA ASP A 112 -12.85 9.46 -3.69
C ASP A 112 -12.58 9.09 -5.15
N ALA A 113 -11.84 7.99 -5.34
CA ALA A 113 -11.28 7.64 -6.64
C ALA A 113 -11.48 6.17 -7.03
N SER A 114 -11.34 5.88 -8.33
CA SER A 114 -11.39 4.51 -8.85
C SER A 114 -10.41 4.29 -10.00
N ASN A 115 -9.90 3.07 -10.16
CA ASN A 115 -8.97 2.71 -11.24
C ASN A 115 -7.75 3.65 -11.30
N ILE A 116 -7.02 3.72 -10.19
CA ILE A 116 -5.84 4.57 -10.05
C ILE A 116 -4.58 3.70 -10.12
N THR A 117 -3.62 4.09 -10.95
CA THR A 117 -2.32 3.39 -11.04
C THR A 117 -1.21 4.31 -10.58
N ILE A 118 -0.45 3.89 -9.57
CA ILE A 118 0.75 4.57 -9.06
C ILE A 118 1.92 3.60 -9.20
N GLU A 119 2.77 3.82 -10.21
CA GLU A 119 3.82 2.85 -10.53
C GLU A 119 5.20 3.45 -10.85
N ASN A 120 6.26 2.71 -10.49
CA ASN A 120 7.65 3.08 -10.81
C ASN A 120 8.03 4.48 -10.30
N ASN A 121 7.50 4.92 -9.16
CA ASN A 121 7.86 6.20 -8.55
C ASN A 121 8.91 6.01 -7.45
N THR A 122 9.68 7.06 -7.20
CA THR A 122 10.55 7.14 -6.02
C THR A 122 9.98 8.17 -5.07
N ILE A 123 9.83 7.83 -3.79
CA ILE A 123 9.33 8.76 -2.78
C ILE A 123 10.33 8.82 -1.63
N TYR A 124 10.82 10.03 -1.33
CA TYR A 124 11.80 10.27 -0.30
C TYR A 124 11.32 11.32 0.71
N ASN A 125 11.55 11.06 2.00
CA ASN A 125 11.25 12.02 3.07
C ASN A 125 9.79 12.53 3.00
N ALA A 126 8.85 11.59 3.05
CA ALA A 126 7.42 11.88 3.08
C ALA A 126 6.83 11.58 4.47
N TYR A 127 5.82 12.35 4.88
CA TYR A 127 5.03 12.03 6.08
C TYR A 127 4.20 10.78 5.80
N PHE A 128 3.18 10.89 4.93
CA PHE A 128 2.63 9.75 4.20
C PHE A 128 3.24 9.71 2.80
N ALA A 129 3.71 8.55 2.32
CA ALA A 129 4.21 8.50 0.94
C ALA A 129 3.03 8.43 -0.06
N ILE A 130 2.17 7.42 0.11
CA ILE A 130 0.97 7.22 -0.71
C ILE A 130 -0.23 7.03 0.24
N HIS A 131 -1.24 7.89 0.12
CA HIS A 131 -2.44 7.86 0.96
C HIS A 131 -3.69 7.70 0.09
N LEU A 132 -4.35 6.54 0.17
CA LEU A 132 -5.57 6.21 -0.57
C LEU A 132 -6.76 6.23 0.38
N SER A 133 -7.70 7.15 0.16
CA SER A 133 -8.92 7.30 0.94
C SER A 133 -10.13 7.09 0.05
N ASN A 134 -11.07 6.24 0.49
CA ASN A 134 -12.29 5.92 -0.25
C ASN A 134 -12.00 5.58 -1.72
N THR A 135 -11.05 4.67 -1.96
CA THR A 135 -10.54 4.34 -3.30
C THR A 135 -10.86 2.89 -3.67
N SER A 136 -11.26 2.67 -4.92
CA SER A 136 -11.51 1.32 -5.46
C SER A 136 -10.58 1.00 -6.63
N TYR A 137 -10.16 -0.27 -6.76
CA TYR A 137 -9.36 -0.73 -7.90
C TYR A 137 -8.04 0.05 -8.09
N ALA A 138 -7.37 0.37 -6.99
CA ALA A 138 -6.05 1.01 -7.05
C ALA A 138 -4.94 -0.03 -7.29
N VAL A 139 -3.95 0.32 -8.12
CA VAL A 139 -2.72 -0.45 -8.31
C VAL A 139 -1.54 0.40 -7.85
N VAL A 140 -0.86 0.00 -6.79
CA VAL A 140 0.37 0.63 -6.30
C VAL A 140 1.50 -0.37 -6.47
N ARG A 141 2.38 -0.15 -7.46
CA ARG A 141 3.42 -1.14 -7.77
C ARG A 141 4.79 -0.60 -8.14
N ASN A 142 5.83 -1.37 -7.85
CA ASN A 142 7.21 -1.07 -8.22
C ASN A 142 7.68 0.32 -7.72
N ASN A 143 7.14 0.82 -6.60
CA ASN A 143 7.57 2.09 -6.03
C ASN A 143 8.70 1.85 -5.01
N SER A 144 9.66 2.77 -4.95
CA SER A 144 10.71 2.81 -3.93
C SER A 144 10.41 3.93 -2.95
N ILE A 145 10.08 3.58 -1.71
CA ILE A 145 9.61 4.50 -0.68
C ILE A 145 10.58 4.47 0.50
N LYS A 146 11.16 5.63 0.80
CA LYS A 146 12.08 5.81 1.92
C LYS A 146 11.71 7.02 2.75
N GLY A 147 11.19 6.78 3.95
CA GLY A 147 11.02 7.80 4.97
C GLY A 147 12.35 8.11 5.69
N ASN A 148 12.32 9.15 6.51
CA ASN A 148 13.46 9.59 7.33
C ASN A 148 12.97 9.96 8.74
N PRO A 149 12.46 8.98 9.50
CA PRO A 149 11.70 9.27 10.70
C PRO A 149 12.64 9.62 11.85
N LYS A 150 12.31 10.68 12.58
CA LYS A 150 13.00 11.03 13.84
C LYS A 150 12.35 10.35 15.05
N SER A 151 11.03 10.20 15.00
CA SER A 151 10.22 9.49 16.01
C SER A 151 8.90 9.07 15.38
N GLU A 152 8.17 8.18 16.04
CA GLU A 152 6.86 7.67 15.59
C GLU A 152 5.86 8.80 15.29
N GLN A 153 5.84 9.86 16.10
CA GLN A 153 4.89 10.97 16.02
C GLN A 153 5.15 11.87 14.80
N LEU A 154 6.37 11.88 14.29
CA LEU A 154 6.82 12.76 13.21
C LEU A 154 6.79 12.10 11.83
N THR A 155 6.29 10.87 11.73
CA THR A 155 6.16 10.13 10.46
C THR A 155 4.79 9.48 10.35
N GLY A 156 4.27 9.41 9.14
CA GLY A 156 3.08 8.66 8.78
C GLY A 156 3.50 7.31 8.19
N ASN A 157 2.59 6.71 7.44
CA ASN A 157 2.80 5.40 6.84
C ASN A 157 3.38 5.51 5.42
N GLY A 158 4.08 4.48 4.97
CA GLY A 158 4.54 4.42 3.59
C GLY A 158 3.36 4.38 2.62
N ILE A 159 2.59 3.29 2.65
CA ILE A 159 1.37 3.13 1.85
C ILE A 159 0.19 2.99 2.81
N HIS A 160 -0.72 3.95 2.80
CA HIS A 160 -1.90 3.98 3.68
C HIS A 160 -3.18 3.84 2.87
N LEU A 161 -4.02 2.89 3.23
CA LEU A 161 -5.35 2.68 2.65
C LEU A 161 -6.40 2.82 3.76
N TRP A 162 -7.37 3.69 3.52
CA TRP A 162 -8.53 3.89 4.39
C TRP A 162 -9.82 3.75 3.58
N LYS A 163 -10.76 2.95 4.08
CA LYS A 163 -12.09 2.70 3.46
C LYS A 163 -11.99 2.37 1.97
N SER A 164 -11.06 1.50 1.59
CA SER A 164 -10.75 1.21 0.19
C SER A 164 -11.04 -0.26 -0.15
N ASN A 165 -11.15 -0.59 -1.43
CA ASN A 165 -11.41 -1.98 -1.84
C ASN A 165 -10.76 -2.35 -3.18
N HIS A 166 -10.58 -3.65 -3.42
CA HIS A 166 -10.00 -4.19 -4.67
C HIS A 166 -8.63 -3.60 -5.01
N ALA A 167 -7.84 -3.23 -4.00
CA ALA A 167 -6.52 -2.66 -4.19
C ALA A 167 -5.48 -3.76 -4.45
N LEU A 168 -4.49 -3.45 -5.27
CA LEU A 168 -3.31 -4.27 -5.50
C LEU A 168 -2.05 -3.49 -5.11
N ILE A 169 -1.37 -3.95 -4.06
CA ILE A 169 -0.09 -3.40 -3.59
C ILE A 169 1.01 -4.42 -3.92
N GLU A 170 1.82 -4.15 -4.95
CA GLU A 170 2.73 -5.16 -5.50
C GLU A 170 4.18 -4.67 -5.73
N ASN A 171 5.18 -5.48 -5.37
CA ASN A 171 6.59 -5.22 -5.69
C ASN A 171 7.11 -3.85 -5.23
N ASN A 172 6.58 -3.29 -4.15
CA ASN A 172 7.10 -2.04 -3.59
C ASN A 172 8.22 -2.34 -2.58
N HIS A 173 9.20 -1.44 -2.49
CA HIS A 173 10.18 -1.40 -1.41
C HIS A 173 9.83 -0.24 -0.49
N ILE A 174 9.55 -0.52 0.78
CA ILE A 174 9.15 0.48 1.77
C ILE A 174 10.07 0.41 2.98
N GLN A 175 10.62 1.56 3.38
CA GLN A 175 11.42 1.65 4.60
C GLN A 175 11.28 2.99 5.32
N GLY A 176 11.56 2.99 6.63
CA GLY A 176 11.69 4.21 7.42
C GLY A 176 10.38 4.97 7.63
N HIS A 177 9.24 4.28 7.72
CA HIS A 177 7.96 4.89 8.07
C HIS A 177 7.47 4.43 9.45
N ARG A 178 6.35 5.00 9.93
CA ARG A 178 5.66 4.51 11.12
C ARG A 178 5.27 3.04 10.93
N ASP A 179 4.39 2.81 9.95
CA ASP A 179 4.09 1.50 9.40
C ASP A 179 4.45 1.52 7.90
N GLY A 180 4.98 0.41 7.38
CA GLY A 180 5.31 0.29 5.96
C GLY A 180 4.06 0.35 5.09
N ILE A 181 3.12 -0.56 5.33
CA ILE A 181 1.79 -0.58 4.69
C ILE A 181 0.72 -0.62 5.78
N TYR A 182 -0.32 0.19 5.66
CA TYR A 182 -1.40 0.29 6.64
C TYR A 182 -2.76 0.20 5.95
N PHE A 183 -3.61 -0.73 6.40
CA PHE A 183 -4.97 -0.95 5.92
C PHE A 183 -5.96 -0.69 7.06
N GLU A 184 -6.95 0.16 6.83
CA GLU A 184 -8.07 0.38 7.74
C GLU A 184 -9.41 0.43 7.01
N PHE A 185 -10.34 -0.44 7.40
CA PHE A 185 -11.62 -0.67 6.69
C PHE A 185 -11.42 -1.03 5.21
N VAL A 186 -10.41 -1.85 4.91
CA VAL A 186 -10.09 -2.30 3.55
C VAL A 186 -10.71 -3.68 3.28
N THR A 187 -11.09 -3.95 2.03
CA THR A 187 -11.62 -5.27 1.63
C THR A 187 -11.19 -5.71 0.25
N PHE A 188 -11.21 -7.03 0.00
CA PHE A 188 -10.97 -7.64 -1.32
C PHE A 188 -9.64 -7.22 -1.98
N SER A 189 -8.64 -6.90 -1.17
CA SER A 189 -7.38 -6.33 -1.61
C SER A 189 -6.22 -7.32 -1.46
N THR A 190 -5.19 -7.15 -2.28
CA THR A 190 -4.02 -8.02 -2.32
C THR A 190 -2.73 -7.24 -2.09
N VAL A 191 -1.92 -7.68 -1.14
CA VAL A 191 -0.56 -7.18 -0.90
C VAL A 191 0.44 -8.28 -1.27
N LYS A 192 1.17 -8.16 -2.38
CA LYS A 192 2.06 -9.24 -2.83
C LYS A 192 3.47 -8.80 -3.19
N LYS A 193 4.46 -9.63 -2.84
CA LYS A 193 5.86 -9.45 -3.25
C LYS A 193 6.49 -8.10 -2.83
N ASN A 194 5.96 -7.46 -1.80
CA ASN A 194 6.54 -6.24 -1.25
C ASN A 194 7.70 -6.59 -0.31
N PHE A 195 8.67 -5.68 -0.23
CA PHE A 195 9.74 -5.71 0.74
C PHE A 195 9.58 -4.52 1.68
N SER A 196 9.23 -4.78 2.94
CA SER A 196 8.99 -3.74 3.94
C SER A 196 9.94 -3.92 5.11
N GLU A 197 10.85 -2.96 5.30
CA GLU A 197 11.92 -3.08 6.28
C GLU A 197 12.16 -1.80 7.08
N LEU A 198 12.77 -1.92 8.25
CA LEU A 198 13.24 -0.76 9.02
C LEU A 198 12.13 0.27 9.31
N ASN A 199 10.88 -0.18 9.44
CA ASN A 199 9.77 0.65 9.89
C ASN A 199 9.71 0.63 11.42
N ILE A 200 9.29 1.75 12.00
CA ILE A 200 9.34 1.97 13.46
C ILE A 200 8.46 0.96 14.19
N ARG A 201 7.27 0.70 13.65
CA ARG A 201 6.33 -0.26 14.20
C ARG A 201 6.21 -1.46 13.26
N TYR A 202 5.29 -1.43 12.31
CA TYR A 202 4.93 -2.62 11.55
C TYR A 202 5.42 -2.57 10.10
N GLY A 203 5.84 -3.72 9.55
CA GLY A 203 5.96 -3.88 8.11
C GLY A 203 4.59 -3.79 7.42
N ILE A 204 3.57 -4.42 8.01
CA ILE A 204 2.16 -4.27 7.61
C ILE A 204 1.26 -4.19 8.84
N HIS A 205 0.25 -3.32 8.79
CA HIS A 205 -0.73 -3.14 9.84
C HIS A 205 -2.16 -3.16 9.28
N PHE A 206 -3.00 -4.07 9.79
CA PHE A 206 -4.41 -4.21 9.43
C PHE A 206 -5.30 -3.87 10.61
N MET A 207 -6.28 -3.00 10.38
CA MET A 207 -7.33 -2.63 11.31
C MET A 207 -8.69 -2.80 10.62
N PHE A 208 -9.58 -3.63 11.15
CA PHE A 208 -10.95 -3.79 10.63
C PHE A 208 -11.03 -4.09 9.12
N SER A 209 -10.08 -4.85 8.57
CA SER A 209 -9.93 -5.06 7.13
C SER A 209 -10.08 -6.54 6.79
N ASN A 210 -11.04 -6.86 5.91
CA ASN A 210 -11.59 -8.21 5.76
C ASN A 210 -11.48 -8.71 4.33
N ASP A 211 -11.49 -10.03 4.15
CA ASP A 211 -11.49 -10.64 2.81
C ASP A 211 -10.27 -10.19 1.98
N ASP A 212 -9.12 -10.03 2.66
CA ASP A 212 -7.87 -9.54 2.08
C ASP A 212 -6.81 -10.64 2.05
N THR A 213 -5.80 -10.46 1.21
CA THR A 213 -4.77 -11.46 0.98
C THR A 213 -3.39 -10.81 0.94
N TYR A 214 -2.41 -11.39 1.64
CA TYR A 214 -1.01 -10.99 1.48
C TYR A 214 -0.07 -12.17 1.25
N LEU A 215 0.68 -12.07 0.14
CA LEU A 215 1.39 -13.18 -0.50
C LEU A 215 2.85 -12.87 -0.78
N ASN A 216 3.75 -13.77 -0.37
CA ASN A 216 5.16 -13.70 -0.75
C ASN A 216 5.85 -12.36 -0.44
N ASN A 217 5.43 -11.68 0.62
CA ASN A 217 6.08 -10.45 1.08
C ASN A 217 7.23 -10.78 2.03
N THR A 218 8.17 -9.87 2.19
CA THR A 218 9.24 -9.97 3.19
C THR A 218 9.19 -8.78 4.15
N PHE A 219 9.13 -9.07 5.45
CA PHE A 219 9.09 -8.10 6.55
C PHE A 219 10.35 -8.25 7.40
N LEU A 220 11.30 -7.34 7.22
CA LEU A 220 12.66 -7.45 7.77
C LEU A 220 12.96 -6.31 8.73
N ASN A 221 13.47 -6.60 9.93
CA ASN A 221 13.99 -5.58 10.86
C ASN A 221 13.01 -4.42 11.11
N ASN A 222 11.71 -4.69 11.18
CA ASN A 222 10.72 -3.72 11.65
C ASN A 222 10.60 -3.85 13.18
N GLY A 223 10.00 -2.84 13.85
CA GLY A 223 9.67 -2.95 15.27
C GLY A 223 8.85 -4.20 15.59
N ALA A 224 7.96 -4.58 14.68
CA ALA A 224 7.30 -5.87 14.55
C ALA A 224 7.03 -6.14 13.06
N GLY A 225 7.00 -7.40 12.63
CA GLY A 225 6.75 -7.78 11.24
C GLY A 225 5.37 -7.32 10.78
N VAL A 226 4.31 -7.89 11.34
CA VAL A 226 2.92 -7.59 10.96
C VAL A 226 1.98 -7.61 12.17
N ALA A 227 0.97 -6.75 12.13
CA ALA A 227 -0.18 -6.78 13.04
C ALA A 227 -1.48 -6.87 12.24
N VAL A 228 -2.34 -7.83 12.60
CA VAL A 228 -3.68 -8.00 12.02
C VAL A 228 -4.71 -7.98 13.13
N MET A 229 -5.55 -6.96 13.13
CA MET A 229 -6.47 -6.67 14.22
C MET A 229 -7.92 -6.54 13.75
N TYR A 230 -8.85 -7.11 14.51
CA TYR A 230 -10.30 -6.92 14.34
C TYR A 230 -10.82 -7.28 12.95
N SER A 231 -10.27 -8.33 12.36
CA SER A 231 -10.41 -8.66 10.95
C SER A 231 -10.93 -10.08 10.74
N LYS A 232 -11.42 -10.42 9.55
CA LYS A 232 -11.83 -11.79 9.20
C LYS A 232 -11.44 -12.15 7.78
N LYS A 233 -11.26 -13.44 7.52
CA LYS A 233 -10.98 -13.98 6.18
C LYS A 233 -9.74 -13.37 5.54
N VAL A 234 -8.66 -13.31 6.32
CA VAL A 234 -7.36 -12.84 5.82
C VAL A 234 -6.51 -14.05 5.42
N ILE A 235 -5.98 -14.04 4.20
CA ILE A 235 -5.09 -15.10 3.70
C ILE A 235 -3.64 -14.60 3.77
N MET A 236 -2.81 -15.32 4.53
CA MET A 236 -1.43 -14.96 4.83
C MET A 236 -0.52 -16.10 4.34
N GLN A 237 0.02 -15.98 3.13
CA GLN A 237 0.70 -17.13 2.49
C GLN A 237 2.08 -16.81 1.91
N GLY A 238 3.05 -17.69 2.16
CA GLY A 238 4.37 -17.62 1.54
C GLY A 238 5.23 -16.44 1.99
N ASN A 239 4.85 -15.74 3.06
CA ASN A 239 5.55 -14.54 3.53
C ASN A 239 6.77 -14.91 4.39
N ARG A 240 7.73 -13.98 4.46
CA ARG A 240 8.93 -14.08 5.29
C ARG A 240 8.90 -12.99 6.36
N PHE A 241 8.97 -13.41 7.62
CA PHE A 241 9.03 -12.52 8.78
C PHE A 241 10.39 -12.70 9.44
N GLU A 242 11.26 -11.70 9.33
CA GLU A 242 12.67 -11.88 9.61
C GLU A 242 13.20 -10.79 10.55
N GLN A 243 13.87 -11.21 11.62
CA GLN A 243 14.66 -10.30 12.46
C GLN A 243 13.86 -9.15 13.07
N ASN A 244 12.57 -9.34 13.35
CA ASN A 244 11.78 -8.34 14.07
C ASN A 244 11.99 -8.56 15.58
N TRP A 245 12.84 -7.72 16.18
CA TRP A 245 13.31 -7.84 17.57
C TRP A 245 12.93 -6.65 18.43
N GLY A 246 12.51 -6.93 19.66
CA GLY A 246 12.14 -5.91 20.63
C GLY A 246 11.25 -6.46 21.75
N PRO A 247 11.02 -5.68 22.81
CA PRO A 247 10.25 -6.13 23.98
C PRO A 247 8.79 -6.49 23.64
N SER A 248 8.23 -5.87 22.60
CA SER A 248 6.88 -6.13 22.08
C SER A 248 6.93 -6.37 20.57
N ALA A 249 7.89 -7.16 20.11
CA ALA A 249 8.10 -7.48 18.70
C ALA A 249 7.58 -8.87 18.33
N TYR A 250 6.90 -8.95 17.19
CA TYR A 250 6.29 -10.16 16.66
C TYR A 250 6.66 -10.34 15.20
N GLY A 251 6.75 -11.57 14.69
CA GLY A 251 6.67 -11.82 13.25
C GLY A 251 5.26 -11.47 12.77
N ILE A 252 4.25 -12.05 13.40
CA ILE A 252 2.84 -11.68 13.27
C ILE A 252 2.20 -11.59 14.66
N LEU A 253 1.49 -10.49 14.90
CA LEU A 253 0.46 -10.39 15.94
C LEU A 253 -0.93 -10.55 15.29
N LEU A 254 -1.71 -11.50 15.80
CA LEU A 254 -3.12 -11.68 15.48
C LEU A 254 -3.94 -11.28 16.70
N LYS A 255 -4.81 -10.28 16.54
CA LYS A 255 -5.69 -9.81 17.61
C LYS A 255 -7.13 -9.77 17.15
N ASP A 256 -8.01 -10.51 17.81
CA ASP A 256 -9.45 -10.52 17.53
C ASP A 256 -9.74 -10.76 16.04
N ILE A 257 -9.14 -11.82 15.48
CA ILE A 257 -9.31 -12.23 14.07
C ILE A 257 -9.93 -13.62 13.97
N SER A 258 -10.71 -13.83 12.91
CA SER A 258 -11.34 -15.13 12.63
C SER A 258 -11.31 -15.58 11.17
N ASP A 259 -11.58 -16.86 10.95
CA ASP A 259 -11.83 -17.46 9.63
C ASP A 259 -10.68 -17.24 8.64
N SER A 260 -9.44 -17.32 9.10
CA SER A 260 -8.24 -16.87 8.37
C SER A 260 -7.21 -17.98 8.20
N TYR A 261 -6.30 -17.81 7.24
CA TYR A 261 -5.35 -18.84 6.83
C TYR A 261 -3.92 -18.33 6.90
N ILE A 262 -3.04 -19.10 7.54
CA ILE A 262 -1.61 -18.82 7.67
C ILE A 262 -0.84 -20.02 7.15
N SER A 263 -0.36 -19.93 5.91
CA SER A 263 0.19 -21.08 5.21
C SER A 263 1.53 -20.85 4.55
N GLY A 264 2.47 -21.79 4.69
CA GLY A 264 3.72 -21.75 3.91
C GLY A 264 4.62 -20.57 4.23
N ASN A 265 4.46 -19.92 5.38
CA ASN A 265 5.27 -18.76 5.78
C ASN A 265 6.56 -19.21 6.47
N THR A 266 7.59 -18.37 6.39
CA THR A 266 8.85 -18.54 7.12
C THR A 266 8.99 -17.46 8.17
N PHE A 267 9.10 -17.88 9.42
CA PHE A 267 9.38 -17.01 10.56
C PHE A 267 10.80 -17.28 11.04
N PHE A 268 11.69 -16.32 10.84
CA PHE A 268 13.11 -16.48 11.11
C PHE A 268 13.64 -15.41 12.06
N LYS A 269 14.19 -15.83 13.20
CA LYS A 269 14.82 -14.93 14.18
C LYS A 269 13.94 -13.77 14.61
N ASN A 270 12.71 -14.01 15.04
CA ASN A 270 11.87 -12.97 15.67
C ASN A 270 11.88 -13.16 17.20
N THR A 271 11.60 -12.10 17.95
CA THR A 271 11.39 -12.23 19.41
C THR A 271 10.25 -13.20 19.71
N VAL A 272 9.11 -12.99 19.05
CA VAL A 272 8.01 -13.96 18.97
C VAL A 272 7.67 -14.10 17.49
N ALA A 273 7.58 -15.30 16.94
CA ALA A 273 7.21 -15.45 15.53
C ALA A 273 5.72 -15.23 15.31
N LEU A 274 4.86 -15.94 16.04
CA LEU A 274 3.41 -15.84 15.90
C LEU A 274 2.74 -15.68 17.27
N HIS A 275 1.99 -14.59 17.46
CA HIS A 275 1.25 -14.29 18.69
C HIS A 275 -0.25 -14.23 18.41
N LEU A 276 -1.05 -15.04 19.11
CA LEU A 276 -2.49 -15.12 18.97
C LEU A 276 -3.19 -14.58 20.22
N GLU A 277 -4.07 -13.60 20.05
CA GLU A 277 -4.96 -13.05 21.07
C GLU A 277 -6.39 -12.97 20.52
N GLY A 278 -7.37 -13.61 21.17
CA GLY A 278 -8.78 -13.54 20.74
C GLY A 278 -9.06 -14.12 19.36
N THR A 279 -8.28 -15.11 18.93
CA THR A 279 -8.40 -15.67 17.57
C THR A 279 -9.36 -16.86 17.49
N SER A 280 -10.04 -17.05 16.36
CA SER A 280 -10.88 -18.24 16.17
C SER A 280 -10.98 -18.75 14.74
N ARG A 281 -11.03 -20.07 14.56
CA ARG A 281 -11.11 -20.73 13.23
C ARG A 281 -9.98 -20.27 12.31
N ILE A 282 -8.76 -20.27 12.84
CA ILE A 282 -7.55 -19.99 12.08
C ILE A 282 -6.90 -21.32 11.68
N GLU A 283 -6.65 -21.49 10.38
CA GLU A 283 -5.90 -22.63 9.83
C GLU A 283 -4.43 -22.24 9.67
N ILE A 284 -3.54 -22.95 10.38
CA ILE A 284 -2.12 -22.63 10.47
C ILE A 284 -1.32 -23.85 10.04
N ASN A 285 -0.82 -23.85 8.81
CA ASN A 285 -0.17 -25.03 8.26
C ASN A 285 1.05 -24.77 7.37
N LYS A 286 1.94 -25.77 7.28
CA LYS A 286 3.12 -25.72 6.39
C LYS A 286 4.06 -24.53 6.65
N ASN A 287 4.00 -23.93 7.84
CA ASN A 287 4.88 -22.83 8.20
C ASN A 287 6.21 -23.36 8.77
N ILE A 288 7.27 -22.59 8.59
CA ILE A 288 8.59 -22.85 9.16
C ILE A 288 8.86 -21.81 10.24
N PHE A 289 8.97 -22.26 11.48
CA PHE A 289 9.38 -21.46 12.63
C PHE A 289 10.81 -21.80 13.00
N LYS A 290 11.75 -20.93 12.63
CA LYS A 290 13.19 -21.18 12.77
C LYS A 290 13.91 -20.12 13.59
N GLU A 291 14.70 -20.55 14.58
CA GLU A 291 15.60 -19.69 15.37
C GLU A 291 14.90 -18.49 16.04
N ASN A 292 13.61 -18.62 16.40
CA ASN A 292 12.87 -17.56 17.11
C ASN A 292 13.06 -17.67 18.63
N GLY A 293 12.82 -16.57 19.35
CA GLY A 293 12.71 -16.62 20.81
C GLY A 293 11.54 -17.50 21.21
N TRP A 294 10.33 -17.10 20.83
CA TRP A 294 9.14 -17.94 20.87
C TRP A 294 8.63 -18.20 19.45
N ALA A 295 8.41 -19.46 19.07
CA ALA A 295 7.78 -19.73 17.77
C ALA A 295 6.29 -19.37 17.78
N VAL A 296 5.52 -19.87 18.75
CA VAL A 296 4.10 -19.54 18.88
C VAL A 296 3.74 -19.19 20.32
N LYS A 297 2.99 -18.10 20.49
CA LYS A 297 2.27 -17.78 21.73
C LYS A 297 0.78 -17.75 21.49
N ILE A 298 0.02 -18.40 22.37
CA ILE A 298 -1.43 -18.46 22.31
C ILE A 298 -2.00 -17.94 23.63
N GLN A 299 -2.90 -16.97 23.57
CA GLN A 299 -3.65 -16.52 24.74
C GLN A 299 -4.88 -17.41 24.96
N ALA A 300 -5.29 -17.60 26.21
CA ALA A 300 -6.46 -18.39 26.63
C ALA A 300 -7.79 -17.95 25.99
N SER A 301 -7.84 -16.75 25.40
CA SER A 301 -8.99 -16.23 24.65
C SER A 301 -9.12 -16.80 23.23
N CYS A 302 -8.22 -17.67 22.79
CA CYS A 302 -8.25 -18.27 21.46
C CYS A 302 -9.04 -19.58 21.44
N ASN A 303 -9.79 -19.85 20.37
CA ASN A 303 -10.61 -21.06 20.26
C ASN A 303 -10.70 -21.60 18.81
N ASP A 304 -10.78 -22.92 18.63
CA ASP A 304 -10.93 -23.58 17.32
C ASP A 304 -9.85 -23.21 16.29
N ASN A 305 -8.60 -23.05 16.72
CA ASN A 305 -7.47 -22.86 15.81
C ASN A 305 -6.79 -24.20 15.54
N ASN A 306 -6.55 -24.48 14.27
CA ASN A 306 -5.97 -25.75 13.84
C ASN A 306 -4.53 -25.56 13.36
N PHE A 307 -3.60 -26.22 14.05
CA PHE A 307 -2.19 -26.23 13.72
C PHE A 307 -1.80 -27.61 13.18
N HIS A 308 -1.36 -27.69 11.94
CA HIS A 308 -0.91 -28.95 11.36
C HIS A 308 0.22 -28.77 10.34
N GLU A 309 1.11 -29.75 10.21
CA GLU A 309 2.21 -29.73 9.22
C GLU A 309 3.18 -28.53 9.33
N ASN A 310 3.35 -27.96 10.53
CA ASN A 310 4.33 -26.88 10.76
C ASN A 310 5.67 -27.45 11.26
N ASN A 311 6.77 -26.81 10.86
CA ASN A 311 8.12 -27.18 11.28
C ASN A 311 8.64 -26.20 12.34
N PHE A 312 9.12 -26.73 13.46
CA PHE A 312 9.72 -25.96 14.56
C PHE A 312 11.19 -26.34 14.67
N ILE A 313 12.10 -25.38 14.45
CA ILE A 313 13.52 -25.64 14.26
C ILE A 313 14.33 -24.64 15.09
N GLN A 314 14.98 -25.13 16.15
CA GLN A 314 15.95 -24.36 16.94
C GLN A 314 15.37 -23.06 17.55
N ASN A 315 14.08 -23.03 17.90
CA ASN A 315 13.53 -21.92 18.68
C ASN A 315 13.93 -22.06 20.15
N SER A 316 14.02 -20.96 20.90
CA SER A 316 14.26 -21.07 22.35
C SER A 316 13.07 -21.72 23.05
N PHE A 317 11.85 -21.42 22.60
CA PHE A 317 10.66 -22.19 22.95
C PHE A 317 9.72 -22.30 21.75
N ASP A 318 9.18 -23.49 21.51
CA ASP A 318 8.32 -23.75 20.36
C ASP A 318 6.90 -23.21 20.56
N VAL A 319 6.25 -23.53 21.67
CA VAL A 319 4.87 -23.10 21.94
C VAL A 319 4.71 -22.70 23.40
N GLY A 320 4.04 -21.58 23.65
CA GLY A 320 3.63 -21.13 24.99
C GLY A 320 2.15 -20.73 25.02
N THR A 321 1.44 -21.16 26.07
CA THR A 321 0.05 -20.76 26.36
C THR A 321 -0.07 -20.25 27.79
N ASN A 322 -1.09 -19.44 28.08
CA ASN A 322 -1.46 -19.02 29.44
C ASN A 322 -2.83 -19.57 29.90
N GLY A 323 -3.41 -20.51 29.15
CA GLY A 323 -4.62 -21.26 29.48
C GLY A 323 -4.61 -22.63 28.82
#